data_AF-A0A7X6Q707-F1
#
_entry.id   AF-A0A7X6Q707-F1
#
_cell.length_a   1.000
_cell.length_b   1.000
_cell.length_c   1.000
_cell.angle_alpha   90.00
_cell.angle_beta   90.00
_cell.angle_gamma   90.00
#
_symmetry.space_group_name_H-M   'P 1'
#
loop_
_entity.id
_entity.type
_entity.pdbx_description
1 polymer ?
#
loop_
_entity_poly.entity_id
_entity_poly.type
_entity_poly.pdbx_seq_one_letter_code
_entity_poly.pdbx_strand_id
1 'polypeptide(L)'
;MIVGLDVGSTTIKCVVLDESGKIVFSSYERHYSQIASQTATLLEQISKEVLKSSKARLMVSGSAGMGMADRCSLPFIQEVYATRIAAKRLVPDTDVIIELGGEDAKILYLTHGMEVRMNGSCAGGTGAFIDQMASLLQISVDELNTKASKAEKIYTVASRCGVFAKSDIQPLLNQGARKSDISAS
;
A
#
# COMPACT_ATOMS: atom_id res chain seq x y z
N MET A 1 13.49 -10.84 19.53
CA MET A 1 12.54 -10.01 18.74
C MET A 1 12.62 -10.33 17.25
N ILE A 2 11.55 -10.05 16.50
CA ILE A 2 11.43 -10.28 15.05
C ILE A 2 11.02 -8.96 14.39
N VAL A 3 11.72 -8.56 13.34
CA VAL A 3 11.43 -7.38 12.52
C VAL A 3 10.94 -7.84 11.15
N GLY A 4 9.73 -7.44 10.79
CA GLY A 4 9.18 -7.58 9.43
C GLY A 4 9.22 -6.23 8.73
N LEU A 5 9.77 -6.19 7.52
CA LEU A 5 9.88 -4.99 6.71
C LEU A 5 9.24 -5.25 5.33
N ASP A 6 8.14 -4.57 5.03
CA ASP A 6 7.50 -4.56 3.70
C ASP A 6 7.86 -3.26 2.99
N VAL A 7 8.72 -3.35 1.98
CA VAL A 7 9.11 -2.21 1.13
C VAL A 7 8.38 -2.34 -0.20
N GLY A 8 7.18 -1.78 -0.26
CA GLY A 8 6.35 -1.74 -1.46
C GLY A 8 6.76 -0.62 -2.43
N SER A 9 6.00 -0.43 -3.50
CA SER A 9 6.30 0.56 -4.55
C SER A 9 6.21 2.02 -4.10
N THR A 10 5.39 2.32 -3.09
CA THR A 10 5.16 3.69 -2.60
C THR A 10 5.49 3.90 -1.13
N THR A 11 5.61 2.82 -0.36
CA THR A 11 5.61 2.85 1.11
C THR A 11 6.54 1.81 1.71
N ILE A 12 7.14 2.14 2.85
CA ILE A 12 7.79 1.21 3.76
C ILE A 12 6.86 0.97 4.94
N LYS A 13 6.58 -0.29 5.25
CA LYS A 13 5.88 -0.68 6.46
C LYS A 13 6.79 -1.56 7.29
N CYS A 14 6.78 -1.34 8.60
CA CYS A 14 7.58 -2.15 9.51
C CYS A 14 6.74 -2.58 10.70
N VAL A 15 6.96 -3.81 11.16
CA VAL A 15 6.41 -4.34 12.40
C VAL A 15 7.51 -5.03 13.18
N VAL A 16 7.60 -4.75 14.47
CA VAL A 16 8.47 -5.48 15.40
C VAL A 16 7.61 -6.29 16.35
N LEU A 17 7.88 -7.58 16.42
CA LEU A 17 7.28 -8.52 17.35
C LEU A 17 8.25 -8.86 18.48
N ASP A 18 7.73 -8.90 19.70
CA ASP A 18 8.44 -9.51 20.83
C ASP A 18 8.43 -11.05 20.75
N GLU A 19 8.99 -11.71 21.77
CA GLU A 19 9.08 -13.17 21.82
C GLU A 19 7.73 -13.86 22.03
N SER A 20 6.75 -13.15 22.59
CA SER A 20 5.37 -13.62 22.72
C SER A 20 4.57 -13.47 21.42
N GLY A 21 5.15 -12.81 20.40
CA GLY A 21 4.50 -12.51 19.14
C GLY A 21 3.60 -11.27 19.19
N LYS A 22 3.72 -10.43 20.22
CA LYS A 22 2.99 -9.17 20.32
C LYS A 22 3.71 -8.08 19.53
N ILE A 23 2.92 -7.24 18.85
CA ILE A 23 3.44 -6.02 18.20
C ILE A 23 3.90 -5.04 19.27
N VAL A 24 5.19 -4.71 19.25
CA VAL A 24 5.81 -3.71 20.14
C VAL A 24 6.20 -2.42 19.40
N PHE A 25 6.21 -2.47 18.07
CA PHE A 25 6.40 -1.31 17.20
C PHE A 25 5.74 -1.57 15.85
N SER A 26 5.16 -0.51 15.26
CA SER A 26 4.68 -0.53 13.88
C SER A 26 4.83 0.84 13.24
N SER A 27 5.24 0.90 11.98
CA SER A 27 5.26 2.11 11.18
C SER A 27 4.72 1.89 9.77
N TYR A 28 4.19 2.97 9.18
CA TYR A 28 3.72 3.03 7.81
C TYR A 28 4.13 4.39 7.25
N GLU A 29 5.07 4.39 6.30
CA GLU A 29 5.70 5.62 5.82
C GLU A 29 5.77 5.61 4.29
N ARG A 30 5.49 6.75 3.65
CA ARG A 30 5.75 6.91 2.21
C ARG A 30 7.24 7.15 2.02
N HIS A 31 7.88 6.33 1.18
CA HIS A 31 9.32 6.48 0.96
C HIS A 31 9.67 7.53 -0.09
N TYR A 32 8.71 8.03 -0.88
CA TYR A 32 8.92 9.05 -1.92
C TYR A 32 10.16 8.78 -2.79
N SER A 33 10.27 7.55 -3.30
CA SER A 33 11.43 7.04 -4.05
C SER A 33 12.79 7.02 -3.32
N GLN A 34 12.84 7.39 -2.05
CA GLN A 34 14.03 7.39 -1.19
C GLN A 34 14.14 6.10 -0.36
N ILE A 35 13.98 4.95 -1.00
CA ILE A 35 13.86 3.64 -0.32
C ILE A 35 15.04 3.36 0.62
N ALA A 36 16.27 3.54 0.14
CA ALA A 36 17.46 3.17 0.90
C ALA A 36 17.64 4.05 2.15
N SER A 37 17.54 5.37 2.01
CA SER A 37 17.72 6.30 3.13
C SER A 37 16.59 6.19 4.14
N GLN A 38 15.34 6.13 3.71
CA GLN A 38 14.19 6.00 4.60
C GLN A 38 14.21 4.66 5.36
N THR A 39 14.56 3.57 4.68
CA THR A 39 14.72 2.26 5.35
C THR A 39 15.83 2.29 6.39
N ALA A 40 16.98 2.91 6.06
CA ALA A 40 18.10 3.02 7.00
C ALA A 40 17.72 3.84 8.25
N THR A 41 17.07 4.98 8.06
CA THR A 41 16.57 5.83 9.16
C THR A 41 15.60 5.06 10.05
N LEU A 42 14.65 4.34 9.47
CA LEU A 42 13.67 3.54 10.21
C LEU A 42 14.35 2.41 11.02
N LEU A 43 15.28 1.68 10.41
CA LEU A 43 16.01 0.61 11.10
C LEU A 43 16.91 1.15 12.21
N GLU A 44 17.51 2.33 12.04
CA GLU A 44 18.30 2.99 13.08
C GLU A 44 17.41 3.41 14.26
N GLN A 45 16.23 3.97 13.99
CA GLN A 45 15.25 4.30 15.02
C GLN A 45 14.83 3.04 15.80
N ILE A 46 14.45 1.97 15.10
CA ILE A 46 14.07 0.70 15.72
C ILE A 46 15.20 0.13 16.58
N SER A 47 16.45 0.18 16.09
CA SER A 47 17.62 -0.30 16.81
C SER A 47 17.83 0.43 18.14
N LYS A 48 17.67 1.77 18.13
CA LYS A 48 17.86 2.62 19.31
C LYS A 48 16.70 2.54 20.30
N GLU A 49 15.48 2.70 19.81
CA GLU A 49 14.30 2.94 20.65
C GLU A 49 13.62 1.63 21.09
N VAL A 50 13.60 0.63 20.20
CA VAL A 50 12.84 -0.61 20.41
C VAL A 50 13.77 -1.75 20.83
N LEU A 51 14.82 -2.01 20.06
CA LEU A 51 15.74 -3.12 20.32
C LEU A 51 16.73 -2.81 21.44
N LYS A 52 17.04 -1.52 21.67
CA LYS A 52 18.03 -1.06 22.67
C LYS A 52 19.35 -1.85 22.55
N SER A 53 19.87 -1.94 21.32
CA SER A 53 21.08 -2.71 20.97
C SER A 53 20.99 -4.23 21.14
N SER A 54 19.79 -4.79 21.35
CA SER A 54 19.57 -6.24 21.33
C SER A 54 19.54 -6.77 19.90
N LYS A 55 19.91 -8.04 19.72
CA LYS A 55 19.81 -8.71 18.41
C LYS A 55 18.35 -8.99 18.05
N ALA A 56 18.02 -8.85 16.78
CA ALA A 56 16.72 -9.22 16.22
C ALA A 56 16.90 -10.02 14.93
N ARG A 57 15.90 -10.84 14.59
CA ARG A 57 15.78 -11.45 13.27
C ARG A 57 15.05 -10.48 12.34
N LEU A 58 15.56 -10.28 11.13
CA LEU A 58 14.95 -9.43 10.11
C LEU A 58 14.41 -10.31 8.97
N MET A 59 13.28 -9.93 8.40
CA MET A 59 12.75 -10.47 7.15
C MET A 59 12.23 -9.31 6.28
N VAL A 60 12.67 -9.27 5.02
CA VAL A 60 12.26 -8.24 4.06
C VAL A 60 11.23 -8.81 3.08
N SER A 61 10.26 -8.00 2.68
CA SER A 61 9.28 -8.27 1.64
C SER A 61 9.03 -7.02 0.80
N GLY A 62 8.03 -7.08 -0.09
CA GLY A 62 7.63 -5.96 -0.93
C GLY A 62 8.42 -5.88 -2.24
N SER A 63 7.75 -5.38 -3.29
CA SER A 63 8.29 -5.27 -4.65
C SER A 63 9.61 -4.48 -4.73
N ALA A 64 9.70 -3.35 -4.04
CA ALA A 64 10.90 -2.50 -4.00
C ALA A 64 11.96 -3.00 -3.00
N GLY A 65 11.57 -3.87 -2.06
CA GLY A 65 12.44 -4.49 -1.08
C GLY A 65 13.37 -5.56 -1.65
N MET A 66 12.98 -6.21 -2.75
CA MET A 66 13.74 -7.32 -3.36
C MET A 66 15.17 -6.91 -3.73
N GLY A 67 15.33 -5.81 -4.47
CA GLY A 67 16.65 -5.34 -4.90
C GLY A 67 17.50 -4.85 -3.73
N MET A 68 16.89 -4.32 -2.67
CA MET A 68 17.59 -3.96 -1.44
C MET A 68 18.07 -5.20 -0.69
N ALA A 69 17.19 -6.20 -0.52
CA ALA A 69 17.50 -7.43 0.17
C ALA A 69 18.65 -8.17 -0.52
N ASP A 70 18.64 -8.23 -1.85
CA ASP A 70 19.71 -8.85 -2.64
C ASP A 70 21.06 -8.15 -2.43
N ARG A 71 21.12 -6.82 -2.63
CA ARG A 71 22.34 -6.01 -2.45
C ARG A 71 22.92 -6.10 -1.03
N CYS A 72 22.08 -6.25 -0.01
CA CYS A 72 22.48 -6.33 1.38
C CYS A 72 22.59 -7.77 1.91
N SER A 73 22.36 -8.79 1.07
CA SER A 73 22.33 -10.20 1.47
C SER A 73 21.37 -10.47 2.64
N LEU A 74 20.21 -9.82 2.62
CA LEU A 74 19.15 -9.98 3.62
C LEU A 74 18.15 -11.07 3.19
N PRO A 75 17.56 -11.81 4.15
CA PRO A 75 16.50 -12.76 3.84
C PRO A 75 15.28 -12.03 3.28
N PHE A 76 14.72 -12.59 2.20
CA PHE A 76 13.57 -12.04 1.50
C PHE A 76 12.44 -13.09 1.40
N ILE A 77 11.20 -12.64 1.58
CA ILE A 77 9.99 -13.43 1.38
C ILE A 77 9.08 -12.69 0.40
N GLN A 78 8.52 -13.41 -0.57
CA GLN A 78 7.58 -12.83 -1.53
C GLN A 78 6.32 -12.33 -0.83
N GLU A 79 5.88 -11.12 -1.17
CA GLU A 79 4.77 -10.42 -0.49
C GLU A 79 3.47 -11.24 -0.53
N VAL A 80 3.14 -11.82 -1.69
CA VAL A 80 1.95 -12.67 -1.86
C VAL A 80 1.97 -13.87 -0.89
N TYR A 81 3.16 -14.46 -0.69
CA TYR A 81 3.32 -15.58 0.23
C TYR A 81 3.26 -15.13 1.70
N ALA A 82 3.86 -13.97 2.02
CA ALA A 82 3.79 -13.36 3.35
C ALA A 82 2.33 -13.01 3.73
N THR A 83 1.59 -12.35 2.82
CA THR A 83 0.17 -12.00 2.99
C THR A 83 -0.66 -13.25 3.23
N ARG A 84 -0.43 -14.33 2.47
CA ARG A 84 -1.12 -15.61 2.68
C ARG A 84 -0.86 -16.20 4.06
N ILE A 85 0.38 -16.20 4.54
CA ILE A 85 0.71 -16.67 5.89
C ILE A 85 0.02 -15.82 6.94
N ALA A 86 0.04 -14.49 6.77
CA ALA A 86 -0.58 -13.56 7.70
C ALA A 86 -2.09 -13.76 7.75
N ALA A 87 -2.76 -13.87 6.60
CA ALA A 87 -4.20 -14.11 6.51
C ALA A 87 -4.60 -15.42 7.19
N LYS A 88 -3.91 -16.54 6.91
CA LYS A 88 -4.19 -17.83 7.57
C LYS A 88 -4.05 -17.78 9.10
N ARG A 89 -3.19 -16.91 9.61
CA ARG A 89 -2.96 -16.75 11.06
C ARG A 89 -3.96 -15.80 11.72
N LEU A 90 -4.27 -14.69 11.06
CA LEU A 90 -5.05 -13.60 11.65
C LEU A 90 -6.55 -13.70 11.34
N VAL A 91 -6.89 -14.24 10.16
CA VAL A 91 -8.26 -14.37 9.65
C VAL A 91 -8.36 -15.72 8.92
N PRO A 92 -8.38 -16.86 9.66
CA PRO A 92 -8.21 -18.20 9.08
C PRO A 92 -9.28 -18.58 8.05
N ASP A 93 -10.48 -18.01 8.15
CA ASP A 93 -11.61 -18.27 7.27
C ASP A 93 -11.61 -17.37 6.01
N THR A 94 -10.47 -16.76 5.66
CA THR A 94 -10.36 -15.93 4.45
C THR A 94 -10.39 -16.78 3.19
N ASP A 95 -11.37 -16.55 2.31
CA ASP A 95 -11.42 -17.15 0.96
C ASP A 95 -10.67 -16.34 -0.09
N VAL A 96 -10.77 -15.01 -0.03
CA VAL A 96 -10.23 -14.08 -1.02
C VAL A 96 -9.58 -12.89 -0.34
N ILE A 97 -8.39 -12.50 -0.81
CA ILE A 97 -7.70 -11.26 -0.41
C ILE A 97 -7.66 -10.33 -1.62
N ILE A 98 -8.12 -9.10 -1.43
CA ILE A 98 -7.99 -8.02 -2.42
C ILE A 98 -6.96 -7.03 -1.87
N GLU A 99 -5.82 -6.93 -2.54
CA GLU A 99 -4.72 -6.05 -2.16
C GLU A 99 -4.63 -4.92 -3.19
N LEU A 100 -4.96 -3.70 -2.77
CA LEU A 100 -4.83 -2.50 -3.60
C LEU A 100 -3.56 -1.76 -3.21
N GLY A 101 -2.50 -1.98 -3.98
CA GLY A 101 -1.20 -1.34 -3.78
C GLY A 101 -1.13 0.06 -4.39
N GLY A 102 0.05 0.67 -4.28
CA GLY A 102 0.32 1.97 -4.88
C GLY A 102 0.36 1.89 -6.42
N GLU A 103 1.05 0.90 -6.97
CA GLU A 103 1.26 0.79 -8.43
C GLU A 103 0.62 -0.45 -9.05
N ASP A 104 0.21 -1.41 -8.22
CA ASP A 104 -0.42 -2.66 -8.65
C ASP A 104 -1.64 -2.98 -7.78
N ALA A 105 -2.48 -3.89 -8.28
CA ALA A 105 -3.58 -4.48 -7.53
C ALA A 105 -3.56 -5.99 -7.71
N LYS A 106 -3.87 -6.73 -6.63
CA LYS A 106 -3.83 -8.19 -6.59
C LYS A 106 -5.11 -8.76 -5.99
N ILE A 107 -5.52 -9.90 -6.51
CA ILE A 107 -6.57 -10.74 -5.94
C ILE A 107 -5.97 -12.12 -5.71
N LEU A 108 -5.98 -12.58 -4.46
CA LEU A 108 -5.51 -13.90 -4.07
C LEU A 108 -6.74 -14.74 -3.70
N TYR A 109 -6.95 -15.84 -4.42
CA TYR A 109 -7.94 -16.85 -4.06
C TYR A 109 -7.22 -17.94 -3.25
N LEU A 110 -7.75 -18.24 -2.07
CA LEU A 110 -7.14 -19.17 -1.11
C LEU A 110 -7.80 -20.55 -1.13
N THR A 111 -9.02 -20.64 -1.66
CA THR A 111 -9.86 -21.85 -1.70
C THR A 111 -9.60 -22.63 -2.99
N HIS A 112 -9.56 -23.97 -2.90
CA HIS A 112 -9.26 -24.89 -4.01
C HIS A 112 -7.85 -24.78 -4.62
N GLY A 113 -6.92 -24.17 -3.90
CA GLY A 113 -5.56 -23.92 -4.37
C GLY A 113 -5.25 -22.44 -4.30
N MET A 114 -3.96 -22.10 -4.36
CA MET A 114 -3.54 -20.71 -4.38
C MET A 114 -3.55 -20.21 -5.82
N GLU A 115 -4.43 -19.27 -6.12
CA GLU A 115 -4.46 -18.55 -7.38
C GLU A 115 -4.25 -17.05 -7.14
N VAL A 116 -3.46 -16.41 -8.00
CA VAL A 116 -3.15 -14.99 -7.90
C VAL A 116 -3.46 -14.33 -9.22
N ARG A 117 -4.27 -13.27 -9.19
CA ARG A 117 -4.53 -12.37 -10.33
C ARG A 117 -3.96 -11.01 -9.99
N MET A 118 -3.19 -10.42 -10.90
CA MET A 118 -2.52 -9.15 -10.67
C MET A 118 -2.68 -8.23 -11.88
N ASN A 119 -2.95 -6.96 -11.61
CA ASN A 119 -2.81 -5.87 -12.56
C ASN A 119 -1.67 -4.96 -12.11
N GLY A 120 -0.53 -5.02 -12.80
CA GLY A 120 0.62 -4.14 -12.59
C GLY A 120 0.94 -3.25 -13.78
N SER A 121 0.16 -3.32 -14.87
CA SER A 121 0.45 -2.57 -16.11
C SER A 121 -0.34 -1.27 -16.22
N CYS A 122 -1.35 -1.06 -15.38
CA CYS A 122 -2.24 0.09 -15.43
C CYS A 122 -2.46 0.65 -14.02
N ALA A 123 -2.34 1.97 -13.89
CA ALA A 123 -2.69 2.69 -12.65
C ALA A 123 -4.20 2.67 -12.36
N GLY A 124 -5.03 2.33 -13.35
CA GLY A 124 -6.47 2.17 -13.14
C GLY A 124 -6.75 1.12 -12.07
N GLY A 125 -7.40 1.54 -10.99
CA GLY A 125 -7.72 0.67 -9.84
C GLY A 125 -6.60 0.55 -8.79
N THR A 126 -5.59 1.41 -8.80
CA THR A 126 -4.50 1.42 -7.80
C THR A 126 -4.41 2.75 -7.06
N GLY A 127 -3.58 2.80 -6.01
CA GLY A 127 -3.30 4.03 -5.26
C GLY A 127 -2.73 5.17 -6.11
N ALA A 128 -1.99 4.88 -7.18
CA ALA A 128 -1.45 5.88 -8.08
C ALA A 128 -2.55 6.68 -8.78
N PHE A 129 -3.68 6.06 -9.12
CA PHE A 129 -4.83 6.79 -9.66
C PHE A 129 -5.48 7.68 -8.61
N ILE A 130 -5.58 7.21 -7.37
CA ILE A 130 -6.09 8.00 -6.23
C ILE A 130 -5.20 9.24 -6.00
N ASP A 131 -3.87 9.07 -6.00
CA ASP A 131 -2.91 10.18 -5.90
C ASP A 131 -3.09 11.20 -7.05
N GLN A 132 -3.31 10.72 -8.28
CA GLN A 132 -3.58 11.60 -9.43
C GLN A 132 -4.88 12.39 -9.26
N MET A 133 -5.94 11.78 -8.74
CA MET A 133 -7.22 12.46 -8.51
C MET A 133 -7.12 13.48 -7.37
N ALA A 134 -6.44 13.13 -6.28
CA ALA A 134 -6.16 14.07 -5.19
C ALA A 134 -5.38 15.29 -5.70
N SER A 135 -4.34 15.07 -6.51
CA SER A 135 -3.57 16.15 -7.15
C SER A 135 -4.42 17.01 -8.10
N LEU A 136 -5.24 16.39 -8.96
CA LEU A 136 -6.15 17.09 -9.88
C LEU A 136 -7.14 18.00 -9.12
N LEU A 137 -7.65 17.50 -7.99
CA LEU A 137 -8.59 18.23 -7.13
C LEU A 137 -7.90 19.21 -6.18
N GLN A 138 -6.56 19.23 -6.13
CA GLN A 138 -5.74 20.03 -5.21
C GLN A 138 -6.15 19.81 -3.75
N ILE A 139 -6.23 18.55 -3.36
CA ILE A 139 -6.54 18.11 -1.99
C ILE A 139 -5.63 16.93 -1.62
N SER A 140 -5.55 16.61 -0.34
CA SER A 140 -4.94 15.37 0.14
C SER A 140 -5.80 14.13 -0.16
N VAL A 141 -5.20 12.94 -0.11
CA VAL A 141 -5.92 11.66 -0.25
C VAL A 141 -6.93 11.46 0.90
N ASP A 142 -6.58 11.89 2.11
CA ASP A 142 -7.50 11.82 3.26
C ASP A 142 -8.72 12.74 3.08
N GLU A 143 -8.51 13.93 2.50
CA GLU A 143 -9.59 14.84 2.12
C GLU A 143 -10.44 14.27 0.99
N LEU A 144 -9.86 13.53 0.05
CA LEU A 144 -10.60 12.89 -1.04
C LEU A 144 -11.70 11.97 -0.46
N ASN A 145 -11.33 11.08 0.46
CA ASN A 145 -12.28 10.19 1.14
C ASN A 145 -13.33 10.98 1.93
N THR A 146 -12.87 11.98 2.70
CA THR A 146 -13.78 12.81 3.51
C THR A 146 -14.78 13.57 2.63
N LYS A 147 -14.35 14.07 1.46
CA LYS A 147 -15.21 14.78 0.52
C LYS A 147 -16.17 13.85 -0.20
N ALA A 148 -15.73 12.66 -0.59
CA ALA A 148 -16.58 11.66 -1.23
C ALA A 148 -17.79 11.31 -0.34
N SER A 149 -17.59 11.21 0.98
CA SER A 149 -18.68 10.96 1.94
C SER A 149 -19.78 12.04 2.00
N LYS A 150 -19.51 13.23 1.42
CA LYS A 150 -20.41 14.39 1.40
C LYS A 150 -20.98 14.66 0.00
N ALA A 151 -20.89 13.69 -0.91
CA ALA A 151 -21.48 13.81 -2.23
C ALA A 151 -23.01 13.84 -2.14
N GLU A 152 -23.64 14.65 -2.97
CA GLU A 152 -25.09 14.61 -3.21
C GLU A 152 -25.41 14.16 -4.63
N LYS A 153 -24.39 14.04 -5.48
CA LYS A 153 -24.50 13.59 -6.86
C LYS A 153 -23.31 12.73 -7.27
N ILE A 154 -23.59 11.70 -8.06
CA ILE A 154 -22.58 10.86 -8.72
C ILE A 154 -22.60 11.16 -10.21
N TYR A 155 -21.42 11.39 -10.78
CA TYR A 155 -21.19 11.58 -12.20
C TYR A 155 -20.73 10.27 -12.84
N THR A 156 -21.08 10.07 -14.10
CA THR A 156 -20.53 8.96 -14.86
C THR A 156 -19.14 9.35 -15.35
N VAL A 157 -18.12 8.65 -14.85
CA VAL A 157 -16.71 8.81 -15.24
C VAL A 157 -16.23 7.50 -15.88
N ALA A 158 -15.40 7.57 -16.91
CA ALA A 158 -14.78 6.38 -17.50
C ALA A 158 -14.01 5.58 -16.42
N SER A 159 -14.46 4.35 -16.15
CA SER A 159 -13.96 3.53 -15.04
C SER A 159 -12.74 2.66 -15.36
N ARG A 160 -12.34 2.56 -16.64
CA ARG A 160 -11.32 1.60 -17.08
C ARG A 160 -9.89 2.16 -17.16
N CYS A 161 -9.73 3.43 -17.52
CA CYS A 161 -8.43 4.04 -17.75
C CYS A 161 -8.34 5.38 -17.02
N GLY A 162 -7.34 5.53 -16.14
CA GLY A 162 -7.16 6.77 -15.39
C GLY A 162 -6.94 8.01 -16.25
N VAL A 163 -6.39 7.84 -17.46
CA VAL A 163 -6.25 8.93 -18.44
C VAL A 163 -7.61 9.43 -18.91
N PHE A 164 -8.52 8.51 -19.28
CA PHE A 164 -9.87 8.89 -19.71
C PHE A 164 -10.71 9.40 -18.55
N ALA A 165 -10.59 8.80 -17.36
CA ALA A 165 -11.25 9.29 -16.16
C ALA A 165 -10.88 10.75 -15.88
N LYS A 166 -9.59 11.10 -15.99
CA LYS A 166 -9.11 12.48 -15.87
C LYS A 166 -9.70 13.39 -16.95
N SER A 167 -9.77 12.93 -18.20
CA SER A 167 -10.38 13.66 -19.31
C SER A 167 -11.87 13.95 -19.10
N ASP A 168 -12.61 13.05 -18.45
CA ASP A 168 -14.02 13.24 -18.12
C ASP A 168 -14.22 14.19 -16.92
N ILE A 169 -13.35 14.11 -15.92
CA ILE A 169 -13.43 14.91 -14.70
C ILE A 169 -13.11 16.40 -14.95
N GLN A 170 -12.13 16.69 -15.80
CA GLN A 170 -11.67 18.07 -16.01
C GLN A 170 -12.78 19.03 -16.50
N PRO A 171 -13.62 18.68 -17.50
CA PRO A 171 -14.77 19.49 -17.89
C PRO A 171 -15.79 19.69 -16.76
N LEU A 172 -16.06 18.67 -15.95
CA LEU A 172 -16.99 18.77 -14.82
C LEU A 172 -16.50 19.79 -13.78
N LEU A 173 -15.20 19.77 -13.48
CA LEU A 173 -14.57 20.76 -12.60
C LEU A 173 -14.69 22.18 -13.18
N ASN A 174 -14.46 22.34 -14.49
CA ASN A 174 -14.60 23.64 -15.17
C ASN A 174 -16.05 24.15 -15.17
N GLN A 175 -17.03 23.25 -15.13
CA GLN A 175 -18.46 23.56 -15.02
C GLN A 175 -18.92 23.81 -13.58
N GLY A 176 -18.01 23.79 -12.60
CA GLY A 176 -18.31 24.05 -11.20
C GLY A 176 -18.87 22.85 -10.44
N ALA A 177 -18.66 21.62 -10.94
CA ALA A 177 -19.00 20.43 -10.17
C ALA A 177 -18.28 20.44 -8.81
N ARG A 178 -19.00 20.11 -7.75
CA ARG A 178 -18.44 20.13 -6.40
C ARG A 178 -17.38 19.04 -6.29
N LYS A 179 -16.26 19.38 -5.64
CA LYS A 179 -15.18 18.41 -5.40
C LYS A 179 -15.68 17.16 -4.68
N SER A 180 -16.66 17.28 -3.77
CA SER A 180 -17.28 16.13 -3.09
C SER A 180 -17.96 15.16 -4.04
N ASP A 181 -18.74 15.68 -4.99
CA ASP A 181 -19.43 14.86 -5.98
C ASP A 181 -18.40 14.17 -6.91
N ILE A 182 -17.36 14.88 -7.34
CA ILE A 182 -16.26 14.31 -8.14
C ILE A 182 -15.46 13.28 -7.35
N SER A 183 -15.18 13.50 -6.06
CA SER A 183 -14.44 12.53 -5.24
C SER A 183 -15.19 11.21 -5.05
N ALA A 184 -16.51 11.21 -5.14
CA ALA A 184 -17.34 10.01 -5.04
C ALA A 184 -17.59 9.32 -6.40
N SER A 185 -17.34 10.02 -7.51
CA SER A 185 -17.61 9.57 -8.89
C SER A 185 -16.40 8.88 -9.51
#